data_AF-A0A1G1SVS0-F1
#
_entry.id   AF-A0A1G1SVS0-F1
#
_cell.length_a   1.000
_cell.length_b   1.000
_cell.length_c   1.000
_cell.angle_alpha   90.00
_cell.angle_beta   90.00
_cell.angle_gamma   90.00
#
_symmetry.space_group_name_H-M   'P 1'
#
loop_
_entity.id
_entity.type
_entity.pdbx_description
1 polymer ?
#
loop_
_entity_poly.entity_id
_entity_poly.type
_entity_poly.pdbx_seq_one_letter_code
_entity_poly.pdbx_strand_id
1 'polypeptide(L)'
;MDTRGLLWLVGNGSQDEFHQALEQLDDGNNRYSELLEIIAESSNNRILFCCLEILIKRYAVQLQNDADVVIPLLLTCLMLDDGPVVDRAGRALNLLDKPGIEALLSAISASPDTAAAANYSGSLRSNSNVFLAAKQVLDLLGKQLDSPNEKVRYWAMIVLMDISPLRSWFDSRIQASLFEPLCDKLMIVAHAFRGIRDYDEWAAQYEDLLTQHLS
;
A
#
# COMPACT_ATOMS: atom_id res chain seq x y z
N MET A 1 28.19 -13.60 -11.59
CA MET A 1 27.61 -14.15 -10.35
C MET A 1 26.13 -14.38 -10.60
N ASP A 2 25.54 -15.44 -10.05
CA ASP A 2 24.10 -15.70 -10.22
C ASP A 2 23.25 -14.72 -9.39
N THR A 3 21.95 -14.63 -9.67
CA THR A 3 21.05 -13.68 -8.99
C THR A 3 21.00 -13.90 -7.48
N ARG A 4 21.03 -15.16 -7.03
CA ARG A 4 21.06 -15.52 -5.61
C ARG A 4 22.33 -15.03 -4.92
N GLY A 5 23.51 -15.20 -5.54
CA GLY A 5 24.77 -14.69 -5.02
C GLY A 5 24.80 -13.17 -4.95
N LEU A 6 24.29 -12.48 -5.98
CA LEU A 6 24.18 -11.02 -5.97
C LEU A 6 23.24 -10.52 -4.86
N LEU A 7 22.07 -11.15 -4.70
CA LEU A 7 21.14 -10.78 -3.63
C LEU A 7 21.64 -11.13 -2.23
N TRP A 8 22.47 -12.18 -2.11
CA TRP A 8 23.16 -12.46 -0.87
C TRP A 8 24.13 -11.34 -0.48
N LEU A 9 24.89 -10.80 -1.45
CA LEU A 9 25.75 -9.62 -1.25
C LEU A 9 24.92 -8.37 -0.93
N VAL A 10 23.75 -8.21 -1.56
CA VAL A 10 22.82 -7.13 -1.22
C VAL A 10 22.35 -7.25 0.24
N GLY A 11 22.04 -8.46 0.71
CA GLY A 11 21.58 -8.69 2.08
C GLY A 11 22.68 -8.54 3.14
N ASN A 12 23.88 -9.07 2.86
CA ASN A 12 24.89 -9.38 3.87
C ASN A 12 26.28 -8.79 3.58
N GLY A 13 26.50 -8.26 2.38
CA GLY A 13 27.78 -7.69 1.97
C GLY A 13 28.06 -6.32 2.58
N SER A 14 29.31 -5.90 2.46
CA SER A 14 29.76 -4.52 2.69
C SER A 14 29.03 -3.53 1.78
N GLN A 15 29.18 -2.23 2.07
CA GLN A 15 28.53 -1.19 1.26
C GLN A 15 29.01 -1.22 -0.21
N ASP A 16 30.28 -1.47 -0.46
CA ASP A 16 30.83 -1.56 -1.82
C ASP A 16 30.30 -2.79 -2.55
N GLU A 17 30.24 -3.95 -1.88
CA GLU A 17 29.66 -5.18 -2.44
C GLU A 17 28.16 -5.02 -2.73
N PHE A 18 27.43 -4.30 -1.87
CA PHE A 18 26.04 -3.95 -2.10
C PHE A 18 25.87 -3.13 -3.38
N HIS A 19 26.66 -2.08 -3.58
CA HIS A 19 26.57 -1.24 -4.77
C HIS A 19 26.94 -2.01 -6.04
N GLN A 20 28.04 -2.78 -6.02
CA GLN A 20 28.44 -3.63 -7.15
C GLN A 20 27.39 -4.71 -7.47
N ALA A 21 26.73 -5.26 -6.45
CA ALA A 21 25.69 -6.25 -6.65
C ALA A 21 24.44 -5.64 -7.29
N LEU A 22 24.05 -4.42 -6.90
CA LEU A 22 22.94 -3.70 -7.53
C LEU A 22 23.23 -3.36 -8.99
N GLU A 23 24.44 -2.90 -9.32
CA GLU A 23 24.84 -2.63 -10.71
C GLU A 23 24.75 -3.90 -11.57
N GLN A 24 25.20 -5.03 -11.04
CA GLN A 24 25.11 -6.32 -11.75
C GLN A 24 23.67 -6.85 -11.85
N LEU A 25 22.80 -6.54 -10.89
CA LEU A 25 21.37 -6.87 -11.00
C LEU A 25 20.66 -6.01 -12.06
N ASP A 26 21.25 -4.88 -12.45
CA ASP A 26 20.74 -3.95 -13.48
C ASP A 26 21.37 -4.17 -14.87
N ASP A 27 22.25 -5.16 -15.04
CA ASP A 27 23.09 -5.43 -16.22
C ASP A 27 22.36 -5.81 -17.54
N GLY A 28 21.04 -5.63 -17.63
CA GLY A 28 20.26 -6.00 -18.81
C GLY A 28 19.78 -7.46 -18.85
N ASN A 29 20.30 -8.35 -17.99
CA ASN A 29 19.84 -9.74 -17.97
C ASN A 29 18.40 -9.85 -17.43
N ASN A 30 17.60 -10.72 -18.04
CA ASN A 30 16.25 -11.01 -17.54
C ASN A 30 16.32 -11.95 -16.34
N ARG A 31 16.01 -11.43 -15.15
CA ARG A 31 16.05 -12.15 -13.86
C ARG A 31 14.66 -12.26 -13.23
N TYR A 32 13.59 -11.99 -13.99
CA TYR A 32 12.22 -11.84 -13.46
C TYR A 32 11.76 -13.04 -12.62
N SER A 33 11.81 -14.26 -13.17
CA SER A 33 11.34 -15.46 -12.47
C SER A 33 12.14 -15.74 -11.20
N GLU A 34 13.47 -15.56 -11.26
CA GLU A 34 14.36 -15.75 -10.11
C GLU A 34 14.05 -14.76 -8.98
N LEU A 35 13.69 -13.52 -9.30
CA LEU A 35 13.28 -12.52 -8.31
C LEU A 35 11.95 -12.92 -7.63
N LEU A 36 10.99 -13.45 -8.38
CA LEU A 36 9.72 -13.92 -7.80
C LEU A 36 9.93 -15.15 -6.89
N GLU A 37 10.78 -16.09 -7.31
CA GLU A 37 11.16 -17.24 -6.47
C GLU A 37 11.81 -16.79 -5.16
N ILE A 38 12.72 -15.81 -5.23
CA ILE A 38 13.38 -15.29 -4.03
C ILE A 38 12.41 -14.55 -3.13
N ILE A 39 11.44 -13.81 -3.67
CA ILE A 39 10.38 -13.20 -2.86
C ILE A 39 9.55 -14.26 -2.13
N ALA A 40 9.24 -15.38 -2.79
CA ALA A 40 8.47 -16.47 -2.20
C ALA A 40 9.23 -17.21 -1.08
N GLU A 41 10.57 -17.30 -1.17
CA GLU A 41 11.41 -18.09 -0.25
C GLU A 41 12.10 -17.27 0.85
N SER A 42 12.35 -15.98 0.61
CA SER A 42 13.20 -15.16 1.48
C SER A 42 12.48 -14.66 2.72
N SER A 43 13.13 -14.82 3.88
CA SER A 43 12.74 -14.17 5.13
C SER A 43 13.55 -12.90 5.43
N ASN A 44 14.43 -12.47 4.51
CA ASN A 44 15.30 -11.31 4.70
C ASN A 44 14.69 -10.06 4.05
N ASN A 45 14.23 -9.11 4.88
CA ASN A 45 13.56 -7.89 4.43
C ASN A 45 14.41 -7.03 3.49
N ARG A 46 15.72 -6.98 3.66
CA ARG A 46 16.62 -6.22 2.77
C ARG A 46 16.65 -6.83 1.37
N ILE A 47 16.66 -8.17 1.28
CA ILE A 47 16.57 -8.89 0.01
C ILE A 47 15.19 -8.66 -0.62
N LEU A 48 14.11 -8.79 0.16
CA LEU A 48 12.74 -8.57 -0.32
C LEU A 48 12.56 -7.15 -0.87
N PHE A 49 13.02 -6.13 -0.13
CA PHE A 49 12.99 -4.74 -0.56
C PHE A 49 13.70 -4.55 -1.90
N CYS A 50 14.92 -5.08 -2.05
CA CYS A 50 15.67 -4.96 -3.30
C CYS A 50 15.01 -5.72 -4.47
N CYS A 51 14.46 -6.91 -4.23
CA CYS A 51 13.73 -7.65 -5.26
C CYS A 51 12.52 -6.85 -5.75
N LEU A 52 11.71 -6.32 -4.83
CA LEU A 52 10.54 -5.50 -5.16
C LEU A 52 10.94 -4.22 -5.91
N GLU A 53 12.01 -3.53 -5.48
CA GLU A 53 12.52 -2.34 -6.15
C GLU A 53 12.93 -2.63 -7.60
N ILE A 54 13.62 -3.74 -7.84
CA ILE A 54 14.05 -4.15 -9.18
C ILE A 54 12.82 -4.52 -10.04
N LEU A 55 11.87 -5.27 -9.48
CA LEU A 55 10.62 -5.63 -10.16
C LEU A 55 9.84 -4.39 -10.62
N ILE A 56 9.67 -3.41 -9.74
CA ILE A 56 8.97 -2.15 -10.02
C ILE A 56 9.68 -1.36 -11.14
N LYS A 57 11.01 -1.27 -11.10
CA LYS A 57 11.78 -0.45 -12.04
C LYS A 57 11.94 -1.09 -13.42
N ARG A 58 12.13 -2.41 -13.48
CA ARG A 58 12.56 -3.09 -14.71
C ARG A 58 11.48 -3.97 -15.34
N TYR A 59 10.54 -4.44 -14.53
CA TYR A 59 9.61 -5.50 -14.93
C TYR A 59 8.13 -5.11 -14.77
N ALA A 60 7.80 -3.83 -14.83
CA ALA A 60 6.43 -3.34 -14.67
C ALA A 60 5.42 -4.01 -15.63
N VAL A 61 5.79 -4.19 -16.91
CA VAL A 61 4.93 -4.84 -17.90
C VAL A 61 4.78 -6.34 -17.61
N GLN A 62 5.86 -7.04 -17.23
CA GLN A 62 5.75 -8.45 -16.82
C GLN A 62 4.89 -8.61 -15.56
N LEU A 63 5.05 -7.74 -14.56
CA LEU A 63 4.21 -7.73 -13.35
C LEU A 63 2.72 -7.67 -13.72
N GLN A 64 2.34 -6.82 -14.67
CA GLN A 64 0.95 -6.72 -15.14
C GLN A 64 0.46 -7.99 -15.83
N ASN A 65 1.28 -8.58 -16.72
CA ASN A 65 0.92 -9.80 -17.44
C ASN A 65 0.77 -11.01 -16.51
N ASP A 66 1.56 -11.05 -15.44
CA ASP A 66 1.59 -12.16 -14.48
C ASP A 66 0.87 -11.82 -13.16
N ALA A 67 -0.13 -10.92 -13.22
CA ALA A 67 -0.88 -10.43 -12.06
C ALA A 67 -1.35 -11.56 -11.13
N ASP A 68 -1.89 -12.64 -11.69
CA ASP A 68 -2.42 -13.80 -10.94
C ASP A 68 -1.35 -14.51 -10.10
N VAL A 69 -0.09 -14.48 -10.54
CA VAL A 69 1.05 -15.09 -9.84
C VAL A 69 1.62 -14.14 -8.80
N VAL A 70 1.74 -12.84 -9.14
CA VAL A 70 2.43 -11.88 -8.28
C VAL A 70 1.56 -11.33 -7.15
N ILE A 71 0.25 -11.21 -7.35
CA ILE A 71 -0.66 -10.66 -6.32
C ILE A 71 -0.54 -11.41 -4.98
N PRO A 72 -0.60 -12.75 -4.91
CA PRO A 72 -0.45 -13.47 -3.64
C PRO A 72 0.88 -13.19 -2.93
N LEU A 73 1.98 -13.05 -3.69
CA LEU A 73 3.30 -12.73 -3.14
C LEU A 73 3.30 -11.32 -2.54
N LEU A 74 2.77 -10.34 -3.28
CA LEU A 74 2.72 -8.95 -2.83
C LEU A 74 1.81 -8.76 -1.60
N LEU A 75 0.66 -9.43 -1.56
CA LEU A 75 -0.21 -9.43 -0.38
C LEU A 75 0.47 -10.06 0.85
N THR A 76 1.33 -11.07 0.64
CA THR A 76 2.14 -11.65 1.71
C THR A 76 3.18 -10.66 2.24
N CYS A 77 3.85 -9.94 1.34
CA CYS A 77 4.79 -8.88 1.73
C CYS A 77 4.12 -7.75 2.52
N LEU A 78 2.86 -7.41 2.25
CA LEU A 78 2.10 -6.42 3.01
C LEU A 78 1.79 -6.84 4.46
N MET A 79 1.91 -8.13 4.78
CA MET A 79 1.72 -8.63 6.15
C MET A 79 3.02 -8.57 6.98
N LEU A 80 4.14 -8.20 6.38
CA LEU A 80 5.42 -8.11 7.08
C LEU A 80 5.48 -6.85 7.95
N ASP A 81 6.18 -6.94 9.08
CA ASP A 81 6.44 -5.81 9.97
C ASP A 81 7.70 -5.04 9.52
N ASP A 82 7.72 -4.64 8.25
CA ASP A 82 8.83 -3.91 7.63
C ASP A 82 8.30 -2.82 6.69
N GLY A 83 8.36 -1.57 7.16
CA GLY A 83 7.83 -0.41 6.43
C GLY A 83 8.35 -0.29 4.98
N PRO A 84 9.66 -0.41 4.73
CA PRO A 84 10.21 -0.41 3.38
C PRO A 84 9.65 -1.51 2.47
N VAL A 85 9.56 -2.76 2.94
CA VAL A 85 8.99 -3.86 2.14
C VAL A 85 7.50 -3.64 1.88
N VAL A 86 6.74 -3.22 2.89
CA VAL A 86 5.30 -2.91 2.77
C VAL A 86 5.07 -1.79 1.74
N ASP A 87 5.82 -0.69 1.79
CA ASP A 87 5.73 0.39 0.80
C ASP A 87 6.00 -0.13 -0.62
N ARG A 88 7.06 -0.92 -0.81
CA ARG A 88 7.38 -1.46 -2.14
C ARG A 88 6.36 -2.46 -2.64
N ALA A 89 5.82 -3.32 -1.79
CA ALA A 89 4.75 -4.22 -2.18
C ALA A 89 3.48 -3.45 -2.59
N GLY A 90 3.11 -2.40 -1.86
CA GLY A 90 2.01 -1.51 -2.22
C GLY A 90 2.22 -0.81 -3.56
N ARG A 91 3.44 -0.31 -3.83
CA ARG A 91 3.81 0.28 -5.14
C ARG A 91 3.74 -0.74 -6.27
N ALA A 92 4.20 -1.97 -6.05
CA ALA A 92 4.10 -3.03 -7.05
C ALA A 92 2.64 -3.38 -7.35
N LEU A 93 1.76 -3.45 -6.34
CA LEU A 93 0.32 -3.64 -6.54
C LEU A 93 -0.32 -2.49 -7.32
N ASN A 94 0.15 -1.25 -7.14
CA ASN A 94 -0.33 -0.11 -7.91
C ASN A 94 -0.07 -0.27 -9.42
N LEU A 95 1.03 -0.93 -9.81
CA LEU A 95 1.33 -1.21 -11.21
C LEU A 95 0.36 -2.21 -11.85
N LEU A 96 -0.38 -2.99 -11.05
CA LEU A 96 -1.31 -4.02 -11.53
C LEU A 96 -2.71 -3.47 -11.82
N ASP A 97 -2.89 -2.14 -11.81
CA ASP A 97 -4.15 -1.46 -12.10
C ASP A 97 -5.36 -2.05 -11.34
N LYS A 98 -6.40 -2.42 -12.07
CA LYS A 98 -7.66 -2.93 -11.53
C LYS A 98 -7.47 -4.26 -10.76
N PRO A 99 -6.75 -5.27 -11.26
CA PRO A 99 -6.41 -6.47 -10.48
C PRO A 99 -5.80 -6.17 -9.12
N GLY A 100 -4.88 -5.21 -9.03
CA GLY A 100 -4.25 -4.82 -7.76
C GLY A 100 -5.24 -4.25 -6.76
N ILE A 101 -6.15 -3.37 -7.21
CA ILE A 101 -7.22 -2.81 -6.37
C ILE A 101 -8.21 -3.90 -5.92
N GLU A 102 -8.67 -4.75 -6.85
CA GLU A 102 -9.63 -5.82 -6.52
C GLU A 102 -9.07 -6.79 -5.49
N ALA A 103 -7.78 -7.13 -5.60
CA ALA A 103 -7.08 -7.97 -4.64
C ALA A 103 -7.01 -7.32 -3.24
N LEU A 104 -6.68 -6.03 -3.16
CA LEU A 104 -6.67 -5.29 -1.89
C LEU A 104 -8.06 -5.25 -1.24
N LEU A 105 -9.11 -4.95 -2.01
CA LEU A 105 -10.49 -4.93 -1.52
C LEU A 105 -10.93 -6.30 -1.00
N SER A 106 -10.57 -7.37 -1.72
CA SER A 106 -10.84 -8.74 -1.29
C SER A 106 -10.09 -9.10 -0.01
N ALA A 107 -8.80 -8.75 0.09
CA ALA A 107 -7.98 -9.03 1.26
C ALA A 107 -8.46 -8.28 2.52
N ILE A 108 -8.85 -7.01 2.37
CA ILE A 108 -9.47 -6.22 3.44
C ILE A 108 -10.79 -6.88 3.90
N SER A 109 -11.65 -7.27 2.95
CA SER A 109 -12.94 -7.88 3.27
C SER A 109 -12.81 -9.24 3.96
N ALA A 110 -11.75 -10.00 3.67
CA ALA A 110 -11.51 -11.31 4.27
C ALA A 110 -11.01 -11.24 5.71
N SER A 111 -10.34 -10.15 6.11
CA SER A 111 -9.70 -10.01 7.43
C SER A 111 -9.91 -8.63 8.05
N PRO A 112 -11.16 -8.12 8.16
CA PRO A 112 -11.47 -6.69 8.30
C PRO A 112 -10.91 -6.02 9.55
N ASP A 113 -10.74 -6.75 10.66
CA ASP A 113 -10.33 -6.21 11.96
C ASP A 113 -8.90 -6.60 12.37
N THR A 114 -8.08 -7.02 11.41
CA THR A 114 -6.70 -7.46 11.64
C THR A 114 -5.69 -6.34 11.40
N ALA A 115 -4.49 -6.47 11.97
CA ALA A 115 -3.37 -5.60 11.62
C ALA A 115 -3.03 -5.66 10.10
N ALA A 116 -3.30 -6.79 9.45
CA ALA A 116 -3.12 -6.93 8.01
C ALA A 116 -4.08 -6.05 7.21
N ALA A 117 -5.35 -5.93 7.63
CA ALA A 117 -6.30 -5.02 6.99
C ALA A 117 -5.84 -3.56 7.04
N ALA A 118 -5.20 -3.13 8.12
CA ALA A 118 -4.61 -1.79 8.19
C ALA A 118 -3.51 -1.57 7.14
N ASN A 119 -2.63 -2.56 6.92
CA ASN A 119 -1.57 -2.48 5.90
C ASN A 119 -2.15 -2.52 4.47
N TYR A 120 -3.18 -3.34 4.23
CA TYR A 120 -3.90 -3.37 2.96
C TYR A 120 -4.59 -2.03 2.67
N SER A 121 -5.29 -1.46 3.66
CA SER A 121 -5.91 -0.14 3.54
C SER A 121 -4.86 0.94 3.30
N GLY A 122 -3.75 0.93 4.06
CA GLY A 122 -2.63 1.83 3.83
C GLY A 122 -2.06 1.77 2.41
N SER A 123 -2.08 0.60 1.77
CA SER A 123 -1.63 0.43 0.38
C SER A 123 -2.57 1.08 -0.64
N LEU A 124 -3.85 1.27 -0.31
CA LEU A 124 -4.79 2.01 -1.17
C LEU A 124 -4.46 3.51 -1.20
N ARG A 125 -3.88 4.06 -0.13
CA ARG A 125 -3.53 5.49 -0.01
C ARG A 125 -2.67 5.99 -1.16
N SER A 126 -1.68 5.19 -1.56
CA SER A 126 -0.71 5.54 -2.60
C SER A 126 -1.05 4.95 -3.96
N ASN A 127 -2.23 4.36 -4.11
CA ASN A 127 -2.64 3.69 -5.34
C ASN A 127 -3.35 4.70 -6.27
N SER A 128 -2.70 5.05 -7.39
CA SER A 128 -3.21 6.00 -8.38
C SER A 128 -4.42 5.47 -9.17
N ASN A 129 -4.77 4.20 -8.98
CA ASN A 129 -5.84 3.49 -9.66
C ASN A 129 -7.11 3.31 -8.80
N VAL A 130 -7.17 3.91 -7.60
CA VAL A 130 -8.37 3.90 -6.73
C VAL A 130 -9.64 4.34 -7.47
N PHE A 131 -9.52 5.29 -8.41
CA PHE A 131 -10.67 5.77 -9.20
C PHE A 131 -11.38 4.66 -10.00
N LEU A 132 -10.68 3.56 -10.34
CA LEU A 132 -11.26 2.41 -11.05
C LEU A 132 -12.30 1.63 -10.21
N ALA A 133 -12.24 1.75 -8.89
CA ALA A 133 -13.16 1.09 -7.97
C ALA A 133 -13.59 2.02 -6.81
N ALA A 134 -13.69 3.33 -7.07
CA ALA A 134 -13.86 4.34 -6.03
C ALA A 134 -15.04 4.02 -5.12
N LYS A 135 -16.22 3.73 -5.66
CA LYS A 135 -17.40 3.41 -4.86
C LYS A 135 -17.15 2.21 -3.94
N GLN A 136 -16.53 1.13 -4.43
CA GLN A 136 -16.21 -0.03 -3.60
C GLN A 136 -15.19 0.29 -2.50
N VAL A 137 -14.18 1.09 -2.82
CA VAL A 137 -13.17 1.57 -1.85
C VAL A 137 -13.85 2.38 -0.75
N LEU A 138 -14.66 3.39 -1.11
CA LEU A 138 -15.36 4.23 -0.13
C LEU A 138 -16.33 3.41 0.72
N ASP A 139 -17.14 2.53 0.11
CA ASP A 139 -18.09 1.68 0.85
C ASP A 139 -17.37 0.74 1.84
N LEU A 140 -16.21 0.19 1.46
CA LEU A 140 -15.45 -0.74 2.30
C LEU A 140 -14.76 0.00 3.44
N LEU A 141 -14.03 1.07 3.15
CA LEU A 141 -13.34 1.86 4.18
C LEU A 141 -14.34 2.56 5.10
N GLY A 142 -15.50 2.99 4.60
CA GLY A 142 -16.58 3.54 5.40
C GLY A 142 -17.15 2.56 6.42
N LYS A 143 -17.09 1.24 6.17
CA LYS A 143 -17.39 0.21 7.17
C LYS A 143 -16.25 0.02 8.16
N GLN A 144 -14.99 0.13 7.70
CA GLN A 144 -13.81 0.01 8.57
C GLN A 144 -13.69 1.15 9.60
N LEU A 145 -14.33 2.30 9.37
CA LEU A 145 -14.47 3.35 10.38
C LEU A 145 -15.15 2.86 11.66
N ASP A 146 -16.00 1.84 11.57
CA ASP A 146 -16.70 1.21 12.70
C ASP A 146 -15.94 0.01 13.30
N SER A 147 -14.73 -0.30 12.81
CA SER A 147 -13.94 -1.46 13.27
C SER A 147 -13.61 -1.34 14.77
N PRO A 148 -13.64 -2.42 15.57
CA PRO A 148 -13.11 -2.39 16.94
C PRO A 148 -11.59 -2.17 16.98
N ASN A 149 -10.87 -2.49 15.89
CA ASN A 149 -9.43 -2.33 15.80
C ASN A 149 -9.05 -0.87 15.50
N GLU A 150 -8.36 -0.24 16.44
CA GLU A 150 -7.93 1.16 16.32
C GLU A 150 -7.06 1.40 15.08
N LYS A 151 -6.09 0.53 14.80
CA LYS A 151 -5.21 0.67 13.65
C LYS A 151 -6.00 0.61 12.33
N VAL A 152 -7.02 -0.24 12.26
CA VAL A 152 -7.92 -0.32 11.10
C VAL A 152 -8.72 0.96 10.94
N ARG A 153 -9.36 1.47 12.00
CA ARG A 153 -10.11 2.74 11.95
C ARG A 153 -9.21 3.90 11.50
N TYR A 154 -8.00 3.98 12.05
CA TYR A 154 -7.03 5.01 11.72
C TYR A 154 -6.68 4.99 10.22
N TRP A 155 -6.27 3.83 9.69
CA TRP A 155 -5.90 3.74 8.28
C TRP A 155 -7.09 3.94 7.33
N ALA A 156 -8.29 3.49 7.69
CA ALA A 156 -9.49 3.79 6.93
C ALA A 156 -9.76 5.30 6.84
N MET A 157 -9.66 6.01 7.96
CA MET A 157 -9.78 7.47 8.01
C MET A 157 -8.71 8.16 7.16
N ILE A 158 -7.43 7.79 7.31
CA ILE A 158 -6.32 8.39 6.56
C ILE A 158 -6.51 8.22 5.04
N VAL A 159 -6.90 7.03 4.59
CA VAL A 159 -7.09 6.77 3.16
C VAL A 159 -8.27 7.57 2.64
N LEU A 160 -9.43 7.53 3.32
CA LEU A 160 -10.62 8.28 2.94
C LEU A 160 -10.35 9.79 2.87
N MET A 161 -9.59 10.31 3.82
CA MET A 161 -9.13 11.69 3.84
C MET A 161 -8.29 12.03 2.61
N ASP A 162 -7.31 11.20 2.27
CA ASP A 162 -6.39 11.47 1.16
C ASP A 162 -7.04 11.40 -0.22
N ILE A 163 -8.09 10.58 -0.36
CA ILE A 163 -8.88 10.50 -1.60
C ILE A 163 -10.09 11.44 -1.60
N SER A 164 -10.31 12.22 -0.54
CA SER A 164 -11.50 13.09 -0.40
C SER A 164 -11.42 14.36 -1.25
N PRO A 165 -12.58 14.94 -1.64
CA PRO A 165 -12.65 16.23 -2.33
C PRO A 165 -12.18 17.42 -1.47
N LEU A 166 -11.90 17.19 -0.19
CA LEU A 166 -11.38 18.21 0.73
C LEU A 166 -9.86 18.42 0.57
N ARG A 167 -9.18 17.57 -0.20
CA ARG A 167 -7.76 17.71 -0.51
C ARG A 167 -7.54 18.47 -1.81
N SER A 168 -6.48 19.28 -1.84
CA SER A 168 -6.09 20.04 -3.04
C SER A 168 -5.64 19.15 -4.21
N TRP A 169 -5.28 17.91 -3.94
CA TRP A 169 -4.88 16.89 -4.91
C TRP A 169 -5.97 15.85 -5.19
N PHE A 170 -7.24 16.18 -4.92
CA PHE A 170 -8.36 15.29 -5.22
C PHE A 170 -8.37 14.82 -6.68
N ASP A 171 -8.54 13.52 -6.89
CA ASP A 171 -8.69 12.95 -8.22
C ASP A 171 -10.10 13.20 -8.75
N SER A 172 -10.22 14.12 -9.72
CA SER A 172 -11.50 14.53 -10.31
C SER A 172 -12.24 13.41 -11.07
N ARG A 173 -11.60 12.25 -11.28
CA ARG A 173 -12.26 11.04 -11.81
C ARG A 173 -13.17 10.38 -10.77
N ILE A 174 -12.98 10.67 -9.49
CA ILE A 174 -13.84 10.20 -8.40
C ILE A 174 -15.00 11.20 -8.23
N GLN A 175 -16.22 10.68 -8.06
CA GLN A 175 -17.39 11.53 -7.81
C GLN A 175 -17.37 12.06 -6.37
N ALA A 176 -17.30 13.38 -6.20
CA ALA A 176 -17.25 14.02 -4.88
C ALA A 176 -18.46 13.68 -3.99
N SER A 177 -19.65 13.51 -4.58
CA SER A 177 -20.87 13.14 -3.86
C SER A 177 -20.81 11.77 -3.17
N LEU A 178 -19.86 10.90 -3.55
CA LEU A 178 -19.66 9.62 -2.87
C LEU A 178 -19.14 9.79 -1.43
N PHE A 179 -18.57 10.94 -1.10
CA PHE A 179 -18.03 11.22 0.24
C PHE A 179 -19.05 11.79 1.21
N GLU A 180 -20.12 12.42 0.74
CA GLU A 180 -21.13 13.07 1.60
C GLU A 180 -21.68 12.13 2.69
N PRO A 181 -22.01 10.86 2.42
CA PRO A 181 -22.51 9.94 3.45
C PRO A 181 -21.46 9.56 4.52
N LEU A 182 -20.18 9.85 4.30
CA LEU A 182 -19.08 9.49 5.20
C LEU A 182 -18.70 10.64 6.14
N CYS A 183 -19.05 11.89 5.82
CA CYS A 183 -18.58 13.08 6.54
C CYS A 183 -18.82 13.01 8.06
N ASP A 184 -20.03 12.65 8.50
CA ASP A 184 -20.37 12.56 9.92
C ASP A 184 -19.55 11.47 10.64
N LYS A 185 -19.40 10.30 10.01
CA LYS A 185 -18.60 9.21 10.58
C LYS A 185 -17.12 9.59 10.68
N LEU A 186 -16.61 10.23 9.64
CA LEU A 186 -15.22 10.69 9.59
C LEU A 186 -14.95 11.75 10.67
N MET A 187 -15.89 12.66 10.92
CA MET A 187 -15.80 13.63 12.01
C MET A 187 -15.67 12.93 13.37
N ILE A 188 -16.52 11.94 13.65
CA ILE A 188 -16.50 11.17 14.90
C ILE A 188 -15.15 10.46 15.08
N VAL A 189 -14.66 9.80 14.02
CA VAL A 189 -13.40 9.05 14.08
C VAL A 189 -12.20 10.00 14.21
N ALA A 190 -12.16 11.10 13.45
CA ALA A 190 -11.10 12.10 13.57
C ALA A 190 -11.03 12.68 14.98
N HIS A 191 -12.19 13.03 15.56
CA HIS A 191 -12.26 13.51 16.93
C HIS A 191 -11.75 12.47 17.95
N ALA A 192 -12.06 11.18 17.75
CA ALA A 192 -11.60 10.10 18.63
C ALA A 192 -10.07 9.90 18.60
N PHE A 193 -9.40 10.25 17.50
CA PHE A 193 -7.94 10.17 17.37
C PHE A 193 -7.20 11.43 17.84
N ARG A 194 -7.93 12.52 18.09
CA ARG A 194 -7.35 13.78 18.57
C ARG A 194 -6.75 13.61 19.96
N GLY A 195 -5.56 14.14 20.16
CA GLY A 195 -4.78 14.05 21.40
C GLY A 195 -4.05 12.72 21.59
N ILE A 196 -4.17 11.76 20.66
CA ILE A 196 -3.35 10.54 20.68
C ILE A 196 -2.05 10.83 19.95
N ARG A 197 -0.93 10.83 20.69
CA ARG A 197 0.40 11.29 20.24
C ARG A 197 0.82 10.78 18.85
N ASP A 198 0.50 9.52 18.53
CA ASP A 198 0.95 8.88 17.28
C ASP A 198 0.01 9.15 16.09
N TYR A 199 -1.16 9.77 16.31
CA TYR A 199 -2.21 9.98 15.30
C TYR A 199 -2.69 11.43 15.18
N ASP A 200 -2.34 12.30 16.14
CA ASP A 200 -2.94 13.62 16.38
C ASP A 200 -2.83 14.58 15.18
N GLU A 201 -1.66 14.66 14.53
CA GLU A 201 -1.42 15.63 13.45
C GLU A 201 -2.42 15.48 12.30
N TRP A 202 -2.63 14.25 11.84
CA TRP A 202 -3.52 13.97 10.72
C TRP A 202 -5.00 14.03 11.11
N ALA A 203 -5.33 13.57 12.31
CA ALA A 203 -6.68 13.62 12.84
C ALA A 203 -7.18 15.07 13.00
N ALA A 204 -6.36 15.94 13.59
CA ALA A 204 -6.69 17.36 13.78
C ALA A 204 -6.85 18.08 12.43
N GLN A 205 -5.93 17.88 11.49
CA GLN A 205 -6.03 18.48 10.15
C GLN A 205 -7.32 18.09 9.43
N TYR A 206 -7.81 16.86 9.63
CA TYR A 206 -9.02 16.41 8.96
C TYR A 206 -10.30 16.93 9.62
N GLU A 207 -10.33 16.99 10.94
CA GLU A 207 -11.42 17.62 11.70
C GLU A 207 -11.61 19.07 11.27
N ASP A 208 -10.52 19.83 11.11
CA ASP A 208 -10.55 21.22 10.63
C ASP A 208 -11.17 21.32 9.22
N LEU A 209 -10.78 20.44 8.30
CA LEU A 209 -11.32 20.42 6.94
C LEU A 209 -12.81 20.05 6.90
N LEU A 210 -13.21 19.04 7.68
CA LEU A 210 -14.62 18.64 7.77
C LEU A 210 -15.47 19.75 8.39
N THR A 211 -14.94 20.43 9.41
CA THR A 211 -15.65 21.54 10.07
C THR A 211 -15.88 22.70 9.09
N GLN A 212 -14.88 23.06 8.29
CA GLN A 212 -15.02 24.09 7.25
C GLN A 212 -15.98 23.69 6.12
N HIS A 213 -16.09 22.40 5.83
CA HIS A 213 -16.98 21.90 4.78
C HIS A 213 -18.45 21.83 5.20
N LEU A 214 -18.71 21.54 6.48
CA LEU A 214 -20.06 21.36 7.03
C LEU A 214 -20.70 22.65 7.58
N SER A 215 -19.92 23.73 7.69
CA SER A 215 -20.38 25.06 8.12
C SER A 215 -21.01 25.87 7.00
#